data_AF-A0A6L7Y9X8-F1
#
_entry.id   AF-A0A6L7Y9X8-F1
#
_cell.length_a   1.000
_cell.length_b   1.000
_cell.length_c   1.000
_cell.angle_alpha   90.00
_cell.angle_beta   90.00
_cell.angle_gamma   90.00
#
_symmetry.space_group_name_H-M   'P 1'
#
loop_
_entity.id
_entity.type
_entity.pdbx_description
1 polymer ?
#
loop_
_entity_poly.entity_id
_entity_poly.type
_entity_poly.pdbx_seq_one_letter_code
_entity_poly.pdbx_strand_id
1 'polypeptide(L)'
;MPITPTDTLRYETEGRKAIITLTRPEAMNALNREILNAIGEAIHEYEADDNLLVAIITGEGGRAFSAGADLKEMTQRDQSEGVDDSDMGPGFNGFDELDACRKPLIAAVDGYCLAGGLEVTIYCDMVVATEQSR
;
A
#
# COMPACT_ATOMS: atom_id res chain seq x y z
N MET A 1 18.53 5.98 -1.49
CA MET A 1 18.70 6.20 -0.03
C MET A 1 17.57 5.41 0.58
N PRO A 2 17.80 4.50 1.54
CA PRO A 2 16.72 3.63 2.00
C PRO A 2 15.58 4.47 2.57
N ILE A 3 14.35 4.20 2.16
CA ILE A 3 13.18 4.90 2.70
C ILE A 3 13.17 4.78 4.21
N THR A 4 12.95 5.93 4.85
CA THR A 4 12.81 5.98 6.31
C THR A 4 11.44 5.42 6.64
N PRO A 5 11.31 4.48 7.59
CA PRO A 5 10.01 4.01 8.04
C PRO A 5 9.11 5.21 8.37
N THR A 6 7.93 5.24 7.77
CA THR A 6 6.89 6.20 8.17
C THR A 6 6.04 5.58 9.26
N ASP A 7 5.20 6.37 9.92
CA ASP A 7 4.24 5.84 10.89
C ASP A 7 3.22 4.91 10.23
N THR A 8 3.08 4.96 8.89
CA THR A 8 2.01 4.29 8.16
C THR A 8 2.47 3.14 7.25
N LEU A 9 3.77 3.07 6.96
CA LEU A 9 4.39 2.03 6.16
C LEU A 9 5.83 1.76 6.60
N ARG A 10 6.15 0.47 6.72
CA ARG A 10 7.49 -0.04 6.97
C ARG A 10 8.03 -0.76 5.75
N TYR A 11 9.28 -0.50 5.41
CA TYR A 11 10.00 -1.12 4.30
C TYR A 11 11.27 -1.80 4.79
N GLU A 12 11.38 -3.09 4.49
CA GLU A 12 12.48 -3.93 4.92
C GLU A 12 13.02 -4.73 3.73
N THR A 13 14.33 -4.95 3.68
CA THR A 13 14.96 -5.81 2.66
C THR A 13 15.55 -7.04 3.32
N GLU A 14 15.24 -8.21 2.80
CA GLU A 14 15.75 -9.48 3.29
C GLU A 14 16.34 -10.31 2.14
N GLY A 15 17.66 -10.26 1.97
CA GLY A 15 18.30 -10.88 0.81
C GLY A 15 17.90 -10.17 -0.48
N ARG A 16 17.13 -10.85 -1.36
CA ARG A 16 16.70 -10.29 -2.66
C ARG A 16 15.20 -9.96 -2.72
N LYS A 17 14.56 -9.76 -1.56
CA LYS A 17 13.15 -9.39 -1.46
C LYS A 17 12.97 -8.10 -0.67
N ALA A 18 12.06 -7.25 -1.14
CA ALA A 18 11.49 -6.14 -0.37
C ALA A 18 10.24 -6.62 0.37
N ILE A 19 10.03 -6.15 1.59
CA ILE A 19 8.86 -6.39 2.42
C ILE A 19 8.27 -5.03 2.76
N ILE A 20 7.08 -4.78 2.24
CA ILE A 20 6.31 -3.55 2.37
C ILE A 20 5.15 -3.85 3.31
N THR A 21 5.19 -3.33 4.54
CA THR A 21 4.16 -3.59 5.55
C THR A 21 3.38 -2.32 5.84
N LEU A 22 2.05 -2.37 5.70
CA LEU A 22 1.15 -1.31 6.18
C LEU A 22 1.08 -1.36 7.71
N THR A 23 1.28 -0.21 8.38
CA THR A 23 1.47 -0.13 9.84
C THR A 23 0.42 0.71 10.56
N ARG A 24 -0.82 0.70 10.08
CA ARG A 24 -1.97 1.36 10.75
C ARG A 24 -3.02 0.35 11.21
N PRO A 25 -2.66 -0.67 12.02
CA PRO A 25 -3.58 -1.74 12.41
C PRO A 25 -4.81 -1.23 13.18
N GLU A 26 -4.67 -0.14 13.94
CA GLU A 26 -5.76 0.52 14.68
C GLU A 26 -6.84 1.09 13.75
N ALA A 27 -6.46 1.46 12.53
CA ALA A 27 -7.36 1.89 11.45
C ALA A 27 -7.62 0.77 10.43
N MET A 28 -7.30 -0.49 10.74
CA MET A 28 -7.38 -1.63 9.81
C MET A 28 -6.64 -1.38 8.50
N ASN A 29 -5.51 -0.68 8.57
CA ASN A 29 -4.68 -0.31 7.42
C ASN A 29 -5.48 0.42 6.33
N ALA A 30 -6.44 1.26 6.71
CA ALA A 30 -7.21 2.06 5.78
C ALA A 30 -6.29 3.02 5.00
N LEU A 31 -6.47 3.03 3.67
CA LEU A 31 -5.66 3.78 2.72
C LEU A 31 -6.03 5.26 2.80
N ASN A 32 -5.16 6.01 3.47
CA ASN A 32 -5.15 7.46 3.47
C ASN A 32 -4.08 7.95 2.47
N ARG A 33 -3.99 9.27 2.25
CA ARG A 33 -2.97 9.83 1.34
C ARG A 33 -1.54 9.49 1.73
N GLU A 34 -1.26 9.46 3.04
CA GLU A 34 0.07 9.15 3.53
C GLU A 34 0.51 7.74 3.16
N ILE A 35 -0.36 6.74 3.35
CA ILE A 35 -0.11 5.35 2.93
C ILE A 35 0.07 5.27 1.42
N LEU A 36 -0.80 5.89 0.62
CA LEU A 36 -0.72 5.81 -0.83
C LEU A 36 0.59 6.40 -1.36
N ASN A 37 1.03 7.54 -0.81
CA ASN A 37 2.32 8.13 -1.14
C ASN A 37 3.47 7.20 -0.72
N ALA A 38 3.42 6.65 0.50
CA ALA A 38 4.46 5.75 0.99
C ALA A 38 4.54 4.45 0.20
N ILE A 39 3.41 3.92 -0.30
CA ILE A 39 3.38 2.79 -1.23
C ILE A 39 4.11 3.16 -2.52
N GLY A 40 3.78 4.32 -3.11
CA GLY A 40 4.43 4.78 -4.34
C GLY A 40 5.96 4.90 -4.18
N GLU A 41 6.41 5.53 -3.10
CA GLU A 41 7.84 5.65 -2.79
C GLU A 41 8.51 4.28 -2.57
N ALA A 42 7.85 3.36 -1.86
CA ALA A 42 8.36 2.00 -1.63
C ALA A 42 8.49 1.19 -2.92
N ILE A 43 7.51 1.31 -3.83
CA ILE A 43 7.54 0.64 -5.13
C ILE A 43 8.61 1.24 -6.02
N HIS A 44 8.77 2.56 -6.03
CA HIS A 44 9.83 3.24 -6.78
C HIS A 44 11.22 2.81 -6.30
N GLU A 45 11.45 2.79 -4.98
CA GLU A 45 12.73 2.32 -4.40
C GLU A 45 12.97 0.84 -4.72
N TYR A 46 11.94 0.00 -4.54
CA TYR A 46 12.01 -1.39 -4.91
C TYR A 46 12.41 -1.52 -6.37
N GLU A 47 11.73 -0.85 -7.30
CA GLU A 47 11.95 -0.95 -8.74
C GLU A 47 13.37 -0.54 -9.14
N ALA A 48 13.91 0.52 -8.53
CA ALA A 48 15.25 1.03 -8.81
C ALA A 48 16.41 0.13 -8.33
N ASP A 49 16.18 -0.82 -7.41
CA ASP A 49 17.23 -1.72 -6.92
C ASP A 49 17.30 -3.05 -7.70
N ASP A 50 18.32 -3.18 -8.55
CA ASP A 50 18.59 -4.39 -9.34
C ASP A 50 18.92 -5.64 -8.48
N ASN A 51 19.25 -5.49 -7.19
CA ASN A 51 19.47 -6.62 -6.29
C ASN A 51 18.17 -7.24 -5.79
N LEU A 52 17.06 -6.50 -5.85
CA LEU A 52 15.74 -6.95 -5.41
C LEU A 52 14.96 -7.56 -6.57
N LEU A 53 14.48 -8.79 -6.37
CA LEU A 53 13.81 -9.59 -7.39
C LEU A 53 12.30 -9.68 -7.18
N VAL A 54 11.80 -9.40 -5.99
CA VAL A 54 10.38 -9.51 -5.65
C VAL A 54 10.05 -8.56 -4.49
N ALA A 55 8.89 -7.92 -4.51
CA ALA A 55 8.35 -7.22 -3.36
C ALA A 55 7.13 -7.95 -2.82
N ILE A 56 7.00 -7.97 -1.50
CA ILE A 56 5.84 -8.53 -0.79
C ILE A 56 5.14 -7.39 -0.07
N ILE A 57 3.87 -7.17 -0.39
CA ILE A 57 3.01 -6.18 0.27
C ILE A 57 2.13 -6.92 1.28
N THR A 58 2.09 -6.45 2.52
CA THR A 58 1.25 -7.03 3.58
C THR A 58 0.78 -5.98 4.57
N GLY A 59 -0.16 -6.33 5.46
CA GLY A 59 -0.63 -5.45 6.53
C GLY A 59 -0.35 -6.07 7.90
N GLU A 60 0.07 -5.26 8.88
CA GLU A 60 0.28 -5.75 10.23
C GLU A 60 -1.02 -5.79 11.05
N GLY A 61 -0.97 -6.46 12.21
CA GLY A 61 -2.08 -6.56 13.16
C GLY A 61 -3.06 -7.71 12.90
N GLY A 62 -2.93 -8.45 11.79
CA GLY A 62 -3.63 -9.72 11.51
C GLY A 62 -5.16 -9.63 11.34
N ARG A 63 -5.77 -8.47 11.59
CA ARG A 63 -7.22 -8.23 11.43
C ARG A 63 -7.58 -7.84 10.00
N ALA A 64 -6.70 -7.11 9.32
CA ALA A 64 -6.92 -6.64 7.96
C ALA A 64 -5.58 -6.46 7.24
N PHE A 65 -5.53 -6.92 6.00
CA PHE A 65 -4.55 -6.45 5.04
C PHE A 65 -4.79 -4.95 4.81
N SER A 66 -6.01 -4.59 4.40
CA SER A 66 -6.51 -3.22 4.35
C SER A 66 -8.03 -3.21 4.23
N ALA A 67 -8.68 -2.32 4.99
CA ALA A 67 -10.13 -2.09 4.92
C ALA A 67 -10.56 -1.17 3.75
N GLY A 68 -9.64 -0.73 2.89
CA GLY A 68 -9.91 0.19 1.79
C GLY A 68 -9.73 1.64 2.18
N ALA A 69 -10.43 2.56 1.51
CA ALA A 69 -10.24 4.00 1.70
C ALA A 69 -10.56 4.47 3.13
N ASP A 70 -9.77 5.43 3.64
CA ASP A 70 -10.00 6.06 4.93
C ASP A 70 -11.17 7.06 4.85
N LEU A 71 -12.40 6.58 5.10
CA LEU A 71 -13.62 7.40 5.05
C LEU A 71 -13.59 8.61 5.99
N LYS A 72 -12.81 8.56 7.08
CA LYS A 72 -12.68 9.70 8.00
C LYS A 72 -11.87 10.81 7.36
N GLU A 73 -10.80 10.47 6.65
CA GLU A 73 -10.03 11.44 5.87
C GLU A 73 -10.88 12.03 4.76
N MET A 74 -11.63 11.20 4.02
CA MET A 74 -12.55 11.68 2.96
C MET A 74 -13.57 12.68 3.52
N THR A 75 -14.22 12.32 4.63
CA THR A 75 -15.23 13.19 5.26
C THR A 75 -14.64 14.50 5.78
N GLN A 76 -13.39 14.50 6.27
CA GLN A 76 -12.71 15.71 6.71
C GLN A 76 -12.37 16.65 5.54
N ARG A 77 -11.97 16.07 4.39
CA ARG A 77 -11.70 16.83 3.16
C ARG A 77 -12.95 17.48 2.60
N ASP A 78 -14.07 16.76 2.57
CA ASP A 78 -15.37 17.26 2.11
C ASP A 78 -15.83 18.49 2.90
N GLN A 79 -15.50 18.54 4.19
CA GLN A 79 -15.86 19.65 5.09
C GLN A 79 -14.94 20.87 4.96
N SER A 80 -13.73 20.71 4.39
CA SER A 80 -12.69 21.76 4.32
C SER A 80 -12.74 22.68 3.09
N GLU A 81 -13.90 22.81 2.43
CA GLU A 81 -14.14 23.70 1.27
C GLU A 81 -13.34 23.33 0.00
N GLY A 82 -13.98 22.62 -0.94
CA GLY A 82 -13.69 22.73 -2.37
C GLY A 82 -12.43 22.05 -2.90
N VAL A 83 -11.91 21.03 -2.21
CA VAL A 83 -10.89 20.14 -2.80
C VAL A 83 -11.59 19.34 -3.89
N ASP A 84 -11.19 19.59 -5.14
CA ASP A 84 -11.64 18.82 -6.30
C ASP A 84 -11.23 17.35 -6.08
N ASP A 85 -12.14 16.39 -6.28
CA ASP A 85 -11.78 14.96 -6.28
C ASP A 85 -10.72 14.64 -7.35
N SER A 86 -10.48 15.56 -8.30
CA SER A 86 -9.38 15.53 -9.26
C SER A 86 -8.00 15.85 -8.67
N ASP A 87 -7.92 16.31 -7.41
CA ASP A 87 -6.67 16.71 -6.73
C ASP A 87 -5.89 15.51 -6.13
N MET A 88 -6.20 14.30 -6.60
CA MET A 88 -5.21 13.22 -6.70
C MET A 88 -4.26 13.55 -7.86
N GLY A 89 -3.47 14.62 -7.69
CA GLY A 89 -2.61 15.16 -8.75
C GLY A 89 -1.73 14.09 -9.42
N PRO A 90 -1.34 14.30 -10.69
CA PRO A 90 -0.55 13.32 -11.44
C PRO A 90 0.80 13.07 -10.76
N GLY A 91 1.13 11.79 -10.53
CA GLY A 91 2.49 11.34 -10.19
C GLY A 91 2.79 11.02 -8.73
N PHE A 92 1.79 10.92 -7.84
CA PHE A 92 1.96 10.40 -6.47
C PHE A 92 0.73 9.57 -6.01
N ASN A 93 0.09 8.86 -6.93
CA ASN A 93 -0.90 7.88 -6.56
C ASN A 93 -0.18 6.54 -6.40
N GLY A 94 -0.16 5.97 -5.20
CA GLY A 94 0.50 4.66 -4.98
C GLY A 94 0.03 3.58 -5.96
N PHE A 95 -1.18 3.70 -6.50
CA PHE A 95 -1.70 2.84 -7.56
C PHE A 95 -1.01 3.00 -8.91
N ASP A 96 -0.57 4.21 -9.29
CA ASP A 96 0.12 4.42 -10.58
C ASP A 96 1.51 3.76 -10.58
N GLU A 97 2.23 3.83 -9.45
CA GLU A 97 3.52 3.16 -9.28
C GLU A 97 3.34 1.64 -9.22
N LEU A 98 2.28 1.14 -8.57
CA LEU A 98 1.92 -0.28 -8.57
C LEU A 98 1.65 -0.79 -10.00
N ASP A 99 0.87 -0.06 -10.80
CA ASP A 99 0.56 -0.41 -12.20
C ASP A 99 1.79 -0.34 -13.10
N ALA A 100 2.68 0.63 -12.87
CA ALA A 100 3.89 0.82 -13.65
C ALA A 100 5.00 -0.18 -13.33
N CYS A 101 4.97 -0.80 -12.14
CA CYS A 101 6.03 -1.66 -11.63
C CYS A 101 6.28 -2.86 -12.56
N ARG A 102 7.53 -3.03 -12.99
CA ARG A 102 7.91 -4.11 -13.92
C ARG A 102 8.53 -5.32 -13.25
N LYS A 103 8.69 -5.30 -11.94
CA LYS A 103 9.29 -6.38 -11.16
C LYS A 103 8.23 -7.09 -10.31
N PRO A 104 8.39 -8.39 -10.03
CA PRO A 104 7.35 -9.19 -9.37
C PRO A 104 6.80 -8.62 -8.05
N LEU A 105 5.49 -8.47 -7.98
CA LEU A 105 4.75 -8.05 -6.78
C LEU A 105 3.89 -9.19 -6.22
N ILE A 106 3.95 -9.40 -4.91
CA ILE A 106 3.14 -10.39 -4.19
C ILE A 106 2.34 -9.67 -3.10
N ALA A 107 1.01 -9.81 -3.12
CA ALA A 107 0.17 -9.46 -1.97
C ALA A 107 0.08 -10.66 -1.00
N ALA A 108 0.60 -10.51 0.21
CA ALA A 108 0.39 -11.44 1.31
C ALA A 108 -0.78 -10.94 2.18
N VAL A 109 -1.96 -11.51 1.93
CA VAL A 109 -3.23 -11.07 2.51
C VAL A 109 -3.56 -11.93 3.74
N ASP A 110 -3.76 -11.26 4.88
CA ASP A 110 -4.30 -11.84 6.11
C ASP A 110 -5.42 -10.94 6.65
N GLY A 111 -6.57 -11.52 6.97
CA GLY A 111 -7.77 -10.79 7.38
C GLY A 111 -8.48 -10.05 6.23
N TYR A 112 -9.19 -8.97 6.55
CA TYR A 112 -9.98 -8.22 5.56
C TYR A 112 -9.13 -7.55 4.47
N CYS A 113 -9.54 -7.71 3.22
CA CYS A 113 -8.98 -7.06 2.03
C CYS A 113 -10.13 -6.48 1.19
N LEU A 114 -10.51 -5.24 1.46
CA LEU A 114 -11.76 -4.65 0.95
C LEU A 114 -11.50 -3.39 0.14
N ALA A 115 -12.33 -3.15 -0.89
CA ALA A 115 -12.32 -1.92 -1.71
C ALA A 115 -10.90 -1.53 -2.18
N GLY A 116 -10.36 -0.39 -1.76
CA GLY A 116 -8.99 0.01 -2.12
C GLY A 116 -7.91 -1.01 -1.70
N GLY A 117 -8.15 -1.77 -0.63
CA GLY A 117 -7.29 -2.89 -0.25
C GLY A 117 -7.26 -4.00 -1.30
N LEU A 118 -8.42 -4.32 -1.89
CA LEU A 118 -8.53 -5.26 -3.01
C LEU A 118 -7.86 -4.67 -4.26
N GLU A 119 -8.00 -3.37 -4.49
CA GLU A 119 -7.36 -2.67 -5.62
C GLU A 119 -5.84 -2.79 -5.57
N VAL A 120 -5.20 -2.66 -4.40
CA VAL A 120 -3.76 -2.93 -4.25
C VAL A 120 -3.41 -4.35 -4.74
N THR A 121 -4.23 -5.35 -4.41
CA THR A 121 -3.96 -6.74 -4.82
C THR A 121 -4.15 -7.00 -6.31
N ILE A 122 -4.97 -6.19 -7.00
CA ILE A 122 -5.21 -6.31 -8.44
C ILE A 122 -3.95 -5.97 -9.24
N TYR A 123 -3.12 -5.06 -8.73
CA TYR A 123 -1.84 -4.71 -9.35
C TYR A 123 -0.71 -5.69 -9.00
N CYS A 124 -0.94 -6.67 -8.12
CA CYS A 124 0.05 -7.69 -7.80
C CYS A 124 -0.02 -8.90 -8.76
N ASP A 125 1.13 -9.48 -9.08
CA ASP A 125 1.23 -10.69 -9.91
C ASP A 125 0.70 -11.94 -9.20
N MET A 126 0.81 -11.98 -7.87
CA MET A 126 0.34 -13.09 -7.06
C MET A 126 -0.32 -12.59 -5.77
N VAL A 127 -1.40 -13.26 -5.39
CA VAL A 127 -2.06 -13.07 -4.10
C VAL A 127 -1.96 -14.37 -3.30
N VAL A 128 -1.39 -14.27 -2.11
CA VAL A 128 -1.32 -15.36 -1.14
C VAL A 128 -2.25 -15.03 0.02
N ALA A 129 -3.29 -15.84 0.20
CA ALA A 129 -4.32 -15.62 1.20
C ALA A 129 -4.24 -16.67 2.33
N THR A 130 -4.53 -16.25 3.55
CA THR A 130 -4.73 -17.13 4.71
C THR A 130 -6.19 -17.61 4.82
N GLU A 131 -6.46 -18.58 5.71
CA GLU A 131 -7.84 -19.00 6.03
C GLU A 131 -8.70 -17.86 6.62
N GLN A 132 -8.07 -16.81 7.14
CA GLN A 132 -8.73 -15.63 7.71
C GLN A 132 -9.06 -14.57 6.66
N SER A 133 -8.52 -14.69 5.44
CA SER A 133 -8.68 -13.68 4.39
C SER A 133 -10.14 -13.55 3.96
N ARG A 134 -10.64 -12.31 3.86
CA ARG A 134 -12.03 -11.98 3.50
C ARG A 134 -12.10 -10.82 2.54
#